data_AF-A0AAV7T108-F1
#
_entry.id   AF-A0AAV7T108-F1
#
_cell.length_a   1.000
_cell.length_b   1.000
_cell.length_c   1.000
_cell.angle_alpha   90.00
_cell.angle_beta   90.00
_cell.angle_gamma   90.00
#
_symmetry.space_group_name_H-M   'P 1'
#
loop_
_entity.id
_entity.type
_entity.pdbx_description
1 polymer ?
#
loop_
_entity_poly.entity_id
_entity_poly.type
_entity_poly.pdbx_seq_one_letter_code
_entity_poly.pdbx_strand_id
1 'polypeptide(L)'
;MVSAELSLLRTDHWKLVERVDNAGEELNEMGTSHRVQQTQLTHPIDRVQRLEHRAKGAEGRSRRNTIRIVGLSEADYTAAVQAKRASYTEVKKALRTAGIRYALLFPSKLKIMWDGHTHFCLCPEETWSWLETYRTGKDDQNLREPPPARRRKKRSCSGDRPLRDKVLGTTKTQASQGK
;
A
#
# COMPACT_ATOMS: atom_id res chain seq x y z
N MET A 1 31.90 -77.99 12.83
CA MET A 1 30.66 -77.33 12.37
C MET A 1 30.58 -75.86 12.79
N VAL A 2 30.74 -75.52 14.08
CA VAL A 2 30.58 -74.13 14.58
C VAL A 2 31.47 -73.07 13.87
N SER A 3 32.69 -73.42 13.49
CA SER A 3 33.60 -72.47 12.82
C SER A 3 33.13 -72.02 11.43
N ALA A 4 32.41 -72.87 10.70
CA ALA A 4 31.92 -72.56 9.34
C ALA A 4 30.69 -71.64 9.39
N GLU A 5 29.82 -71.86 10.37
CA GLU A 5 28.68 -70.99 10.68
C GLU A 5 29.15 -69.58 11.05
N LEU A 6 30.20 -69.47 11.89
CA LEU A 6 30.78 -68.18 12.27
C LEU A 6 31.41 -67.44 11.09
N SER A 7 32.06 -68.14 10.15
CA SER A 7 32.61 -67.51 8.95
C SER A 7 31.53 -67.00 8.00
N LEU A 8 30.45 -67.77 7.83
CA LEU A 8 29.30 -67.37 7.01
C LEU A 8 28.63 -66.13 7.59
N LEU A 9 28.36 -66.15 8.91
CA LEU A 9 27.75 -65.01 9.61
C LEU A 9 28.62 -63.75 9.50
N ARG A 10 29.95 -63.90 9.56
CA ARG A 10 30.89 -62.78 9.36
C ARG A 10 30.81 -62.20 7.95
N THR A 11 30.65 -63.04 6.93
CA THR A 11 30.49 -62.57 5.54
C THR A 11 29.15 -61.88 5.31
N ASP A 12 28.08 -62.38 5.92
CA ASP A 12 26.75 -61.77 5.80
C ASP A 12 26.66 -60.46 6.57
N HIS A 13 27.31 -60.37 7.73
CA HIS A 13 27.47 -59.11 8.46
C HIS A 13 28.23 -58.07 7.62
N TRP A 14 29.33 -58.47 6.96
CA TRP A 14 30.08 -57.58 6.08
C TRP A 14 29.22 -57.05 4.91
N LYS A 15 28.48 -57.93 4.23
CA LYS A 15 27.55 -57.52 3.15
C LYS A 15 26.44 -56.60 3.65
N LEU A 16 25.96 -56.82 4.88
CA LEU A 16 24.95 -55.96 5.48
C LEU A 16 25.51 -54.56 5.73
N VAL A 17 26.73 -54.47 6.27
CA VAL A 17 27.43 -53.20 6.51
C VAL A 17 27.62 -52.45 5.18
N GLU A 18 28.12 -53.12 4.15
CA GLU A 18 28.29 -52.53 2.81
C GLU A 18 26.97 -52.00 2.22
N ARG A 19 25.86 -52.74 2.40
CA ARG A 19 24.54 -52.26 1.96
C ARG A 19 24.05 -51.05 2.74
N VAL A 20 24.34 -50.99 4.04
CA VAL A 20 23.99 -49.84 4.89
C VAL A 20 24.82 -48.62 4.50
N ASP A 21 26.10 -48.81 4.21
CA ASP A 21 26.99 -47.74 3.76
C ASP A 21 26.53 -47.18 2.40
N ASN A 22 26.26 -48.05 1.43
CA ASN A 22 25.74 -47.64 0.11
C ASN A 22 24.39 -46.89 0.23
N ALA A 23 23.47 -47.38 1.07
CA ALA A 23 22.21 -46.69 1.33
C ALA A 23 22.44 -45.33 2.03
N GLY A 24 23.46 -45.22 2.88
CA GLY A 24 23.86 -43.98 3.53
C GLY A 24 24.39 -42.95 2.53
N GLU A 25 25.20 -43.38 1.55
CA GLU A 25 25.70 -42.52 0.48
C GLU A 25 24.57 -42.01 -0.42
N GLU A 26 23.66 -42.88 -0.87
CA GLU A 26 22.49 -42.49 -1.66
C GLU A 26 21.60 -41.47 -0.93
N LEU A 27 21.36 -41.68 0.38
CA LEU A 27 20.62 -40.74 1.22
C LEU A 27 21.32 -39.38 1.32
N ASN A 28 22.66 -39.38 1.44
CA ASN A 28 23.43 -38.15 1.48
C ASN A 28 23.39 -37.41 0.14
N GLU A 29 23.50 -38.11 -0.99
CA GLU A 29 23.38 -37.53 -2.33
C GLU A 29 21.99 -36.94 -2.56
N MET A 30 20.93 -37.67 -2.24
CA MET A 30 19.56 -37.16 -2.28
C MET A 30 19.39 -35.93 -1.38
N GLY A 31 19.97 -35.96 -0.18
CA GLY A 31 19.95 -34.84 0.76
C GLY A 31 20.63 -33.58 0.22
N THR A 32 21.78 -33.72 -0.44
CA THR A 32 22.49 -32.60 -1.08
C THR A 32 21.71 -32.05 -2.27
N SER A 33 21.19 -32.93 -3.14
CA SER A 33 20.38 -32.54 -4.30
C SER A 33 19.11 -31.80 -3.89
N HIS A 34 18.40 -32.29 -2.87
CA HIS A 34 17.20 -31.63 -2.35
C HIS A 34 17.50 -30.24 -1.78
N ARG A 35 18.61 -30.06 -1.06
CA ARG A 35 19.05 -28.74 -0.56
C ARG A 35 19.34 -27.77 -1.72
N VAL A 36 20.00 -28.24 -2.78
CA VAL A 36 20.26 -27.44 -3.98
C VAL A 36 18.97 -27.06 -4.71
N GLN A 37 18.02 -27.98 -4.82
CA GLN A 37 16.72 -27.68 -5.41
C GLN A 37 15.94 -26.64 -4.58
N GLN A 38 15.97 -26.76 -3.25
CA GLN A 38 15.36 -25.78 -2.36
C GLN A 38 15.95 -24.38 -2.54
N THR A 39 17.27 -24.24 -2.65
CA THR A 39 17.89 -22.93 -2.88
C THR A 39 17.54 -22.35 -4.25
N GLN A 40 17.43 -23.19 -5.28
CA GLN A 40 17.03 -22.77 -6.62
C GLN A 40 15.58 -22.27 -6.69
N LEU A 41 14.68 -22.81 -5.86
CA LEU A 41 13.27 -22.41 -5.84
C LEU A 41 13.01 -21.10 -5.08
N THR A 42 13.86 -20.74 -4.12
CA THR A 42 13.70 -19.52 -3.29
C THR A 42 13.66 -18.24 -4.14
N HIS A 43 14.63 -18.05 -5.05
CA HIS A 43 14.72 -16.81 -5.83
C HIS A 43 13.53 -16.61 -6.82
N PRO A 44 13.08 -17.64 -7.57
CA PRO A 44 11.85 -17.58 -8.36
C PRO A 44 10.59 -17.25 -7.55
N ILE A 45 10.42 -17.83 -6.35
CA ILE A 45 9.27 -17.56 -5.48
C ILE A 45 9.24 -16.06 -5.13
N ASP A 46 10.35 -15.51 -4.66
CA ASP A 46 10.46 -14.08 -4.35
C ASP A 46 10.17 -13.20 -5.57
N ARG A 47 10.61 -13.64 -6.75
CA ARG A 47 10.37 -12.91 -8.01
C ARG A 47 8.88 -12.90 -8.36
N VAL A 48 8.18 -14.02 -8.22
CA VAL A 48 6.73 -14.10 -8.47
C VAL A 48 5.99 -13.20 -7.50
N GLN A 49 6.29 -13.28 -6.20
CA GLN A 49 5.67 -12.42 -5.19
C GLN A 49 5.87 -10.92 -5.48
N ARG A 50 7.08 -10.52 -5.89
CA ARG A 50 7.36 -9.13 -6.31
C ARG A 50 6.54 -8.72 -7.52
N LEU A 51 6.41 -9.60 -8.51
CA LEU A 51 5.62 -9.32 -9.72
C LEU A 51 4.13 -9.20 -9.41
N GLU A 52 3.61 -10.08 -8.55
CA GLU A 52 2.23 -10.01 -8.08
C GLU A 52 1.92 -8.70 -7.36
N HIS A 53 2.79 -8.27 -6.44
CA HIS A 53 2.63 -6.99 -5.74
C HIS A 53 2.60 -5.81 -6.73
N ARG A 54 3.48 -5.82 -7.74
CA ARG A 54 3.53 -4.79 -8.78
C ARG A 54 2.28 -4.82 -9.66
N ALA A 55 1.81 -5.99 -10.05
CA ALA A 55 0.61 -6.19 -10.86
C ALA A 55 -0.62 -5.69 -10.13
N LYS A 56 -0.80 -6.08 -8.86
CA LYS A 56 -1.89 -5.60 -8.00
C LYS A 56 -1.86 -4.07 -7.84
N GLY A 57 -0.67 -3.50 -7.68
CA GLY A 57 -0.48 -2.05 -7.65
C GLY A 57 -0.86 -1.36 -8.96
N ALA A 58 -0.54 -1.95 -10.11
CA ALA A 58 -0.89 -1.44 -11.44
C ALA A 58 -2.38 -1.56 -11.75
N GLU A 59 -2.99 -2.68 -11.37
CA GLU A 59 -4.42 -2.92 -11.52
C GLU A 59 -5.24 -1.93 -10.68
N GLY A 60 -4.86 -1.73 -9.41
CA GLY A 60 -5.49 -0.73 -8.55
C GLY A 60 -5.33 0.72 -9.04
N ARG A 61 -4.36 0.98 -9.93
CA ARG A 61 -4.15 2.27 -10.61
C ARG A 61 -5.00 2.40 -11.86
N SER A 62 -5.01 1.35 -12.68
CA SER A 62 -5.83 1.26 -13.89
C SER A 62 -7.32 1.42 -13.57
N ARG A 63 -7.84 0.70 -12.56
CA ARG A 63 -9.24 0.82 -12.11
C ARG A 63 -9.63 2.24 -11.67
N ARG A 64 -8.66 3.06 -11.25
CA ARG A 64 -8.87 4.44 -10.80
C ARG A 64 -8.34 5.49 -11.77
N ASN A 65 -7.96 5.10 -12.98
CA ASN A 65 -7.36 5.98 -13.98
C ASN A 65 -6.24 6.89 -13.40
N THR A 66 -5.43 6.35 -12.49
CA THR A 66 -4.36 7.08 -11.80
C THR A 66 -3.01 6.63 -12.37
N ILE A 67 -2.47 7.40 -13.31
CA ILE A 67 -1.20 7.11 -13.97
C ILE A 67 -0.06 7.78 -13.20
N ARG A 68 0.97 7.01 -12.82
CA ARG A 68 2.23 7.54 -12.28
C ARG A 68 3.28 7.50 -13.37
N ILE A 69 3.93 8.63 -13.68
CA ILE A 69 4.99 8.68 -14.68
C ILE A 69 6.31 8.31 -14.02
N VAL A 70 6.95 7.23 -14.46
CA VAL A 70 8.23 6.77 -13.93
C VAL A 70 9.31 7.81 -14.23
N GLY A 71 10.03 8.28 -13.19
CA GLY A 71 11.07 9.32 -13.32
C GLY A 71 10.58 10.75 -13.07
N LEU A 72 9.26 10.98 -13.01
CA LEU A 72 8.65 12.21 -12.51
C LEU A 72 8.11 11.92 -11.11
N SER A 73 8.67 12.54 -10.08
CA SER A 73 8.07 12.45 -8.75
C SER A 73 6.64 12.99 -8.86
N GLU A 74 5.65 12.22 -8.39
CA GLU A 74 4.24 12.68 -8.26
C GLU A 74 4.08 13.79 -7.20
N ALA A 75 5.17 14.48 -6.92
CA ALA A 75 5.28 15.41 -5.85
C ALA A 75 4.97 16.79 -6.43
N ASP A 76 3.69 17.17 -6.38
CA ASP A 76 3.30 18.59 -6.37
C ASP A 76 4.00 19.37 -5.23
N TYR A 77 4.70 18.65 -4.34
CA TYR A 77 5.35 19.13 -3.14
C TYR A 77 6.84 18.79 -3.14
N THR A 78 7.68 19.68 -2.61
CA THR A 78 9.11 19.38 -2.44
C THR A 78 9.33 18.16 -1.53
N ALA A 79 10.47 17.46 -1.70
CA ALA A 79 10.81 16.30 -0.87
C ALA A 79 10.75 16.60 0.65
N ALA A 80 11.13 17.82 1.04
CA ALA A 80 11.02 18.30 2.42
C ALA A 80 9.57 18.33 2.94
N VAL A 81 8.61 18.76 2.11
CA VAL A 81 7.18 18.76 2.46
C VAL A 81 6.65 17.34 2.55
N GLN A 82 7.07 16.43 1.67
CA GLN A 82 6.68 15.03 1.73
C GLN A 82 7.18 14.35 3.02
N ALA A 83 8.44 14.58 3.40
CA ALA A 83 8.99 14.09 4.66
C ALA A 83 8.20 14.60 5.87
N LYS A 84 7.88 15.90 5.90
CA LYS A 84 7.01 16.48 6.93
C LYS A 84 5.60 15.90 6.94
N ARG A 85 5.03 15.55 5.78
CA ARG A 85 3.70 14.90 5.72
C ARG A 85 3.73 13.43 6.15
N ALA A 86 4.87 12.76 5.95
CA ALA A 86 5.10 11.39 6.37
C ALA A 86 5.16 11.25 7.90
N SER A 87 5.70 12.24 8.61
CA SER A 87 5.76 12.22 10.09
C SER A 87 4.38 12.23 10.75
N TYR A 88 3.33 12.73 10.08
CA TYR A 88 1.94 12.68 10.58
C TYR A 88 1.26 11.32 10.40
N THR A 89 1.92 10.29 9.85
CA THR A 89 1.26 9.01 9.51
C THR A 89 0.70 8.30 10.75
N GLU A 90 1.48 8.23 11.82
CA GLU A 90 1.06 7.58 13.08
C GLU A 90 -0.09 8.34 13.75
N VAL A 91 0.03 9.67 13.81
CA VAL A 91 -1.02 10.55 14.35
C VAL A 91 -2.34 10.40 13.59
N LYS A 92 -2.28 10.37 12.25
CA LYS A 92 -3.47 10.18 11.40
C LYS A 92 -4.14 8.82 11.63
N LYS A 93 -3.34 7.78 11.89
CA LYS A 93 -3.84 6.44 12.24
C LYS A 93 -4.59 6.49 13.57
N ALA A 94 -4.00 7.13 14.58
CA ALA A 94 -4.63 7.31 15.89
C ALA A 94 -5.94 8.11 15.81
N LEU A 95 -5.96 9.23 15.07
CA LEU A 95 -7.17 10.04 14.85
C LEU A 95 -8.28 9.25 14.11
N ARG A 96 -7.90 8.39 13.16
CA ARG A 96 -8.86 7.53 12.44
C ARG A 96 -9.47 6.47 13.35
N THR A 97 -8.67 5.85 14.22
CA THR A 97 -9.16 4.91 15.24
C THR A 97 -10.07 5.61 16.24
N ALA A 98 -9.77 6.86 16.61
CA ALA A 98 -10.58 7.67 17.51
C ALA A 98 -11.86 8.24 16.86
N GLY A 99 -12.04 8.09 15.54
CA GLY A 99 -13.21 8.60 14.81
C GLY A 99 -13.24 10.13 14.62
N ILE A 100 -12.12 10.82 14.83
CA ILE A 100 -12.03 12.29 14.74
C ILE A 100 -11.78 12.71 13.29
N ARG A 101 -12.54 13.70 12.81
CA ARG A 101 -12.36 14.22 11.46
C ARG A 101 -11.14 15.14 11.40
N TYR A 102 -10.25 14.87 10.45
CA TYR A 102 -9.05 15.68 10.23
C TYR A 102 -8.84 15.98 8.74
N ALA A 103 -8.08 17.03 8.47
CA ALA A 103 -7.63 17.42 7.14
C ALA A 103 -6.18 17.91 7.22
N LEU A 104 -5.32 17.46 6.31
CA LEU A 104 -3.94 17.94 6.23
C LEU A 104 -3.85 19.04 5.18
N LEU A 105 -3.61 20.28 5.61
CA LEU A 105 -3.49 21.46 4.75
C LEU A 105 -2.05 21.65 4.26
N PHE A 106 -1.92 22.30 3.11
CA PHE A 106 -0.63 22.73 2.57
C PHE A 106 0.02 23.81 3.47
N PRO A 107 1.35 23.76 3.69
CA PRO A 107 2.30 22.73 3.26
C PRO A 107 2.26 21.45 4.11
N SER A 108 2.15 21.56 5.43
CA SER A 108 2.08 20.42 6.37
C SER A 108 1.44 20.84 7.70
N LYS A 109 0.20 21.34 7.65
CA LYS A 109 -0.56 21.77 8.85
C LYS A 109 -1.74 20.84 9.06
N LEU A 110 -1.80 20.15 10.19
CA LEU A 110 -2.88 19.22 10.48
C LEU A 110 -4.05 19.98 11.12
N LYS A 111 -5.20 19.98 10.46
CA LYS A 111 -6.45 20.54 10.96
C LYS A 111 -7.29 19.42 11.56
N ILE A 112 -7.66 19.57 12.82
CA ILE A 112 -8.49 18.63 13.56
C ILE A 112 -9.83 19.33 13.83
N MET A 113 -10.94 18.66 13.53
CA MET A 113 -12.29 19.20 13.73
C MET A 113 -12.97 18.37 14.81
N TRP A 114 -13.12 18.96 15.98
CA TRP A 114 -13.70 18.30 17.14
C TRP A 114 -14.65 19.25 17.89
N ASP A 115 -15.84 18.77 18.23
CA ASP A 115 -16.91 19.53 18.91
C ASP A 115 -17.21 20.91 18.29
N GLY A 116 -17.13 21.03 16.96
CA GLY A 116 -17.30 22.29 16.25
C GLY A 116 -16.10 23.25 16.31
N HIS A 117 -15.10 22.97 17.14
CA HIS A 117 -13.83 23.67 17.20
C HIS A 117 -12.83 23.10 16.20
N THR A 118 -11.99 23.99 15.67
CA THR A 118 -10.93 23.63 14.74
C THR A 118 -9.59 23.90 15.40
N HIS A 119 -8.80 22.85 15.61
CA HIS A 119 -7.42 22.95 16.08
C HIS A 119 -6.46 22.78 14.91
N PHE A 120 -5.43 23.62 14.85
CA PHE A 120 -4.37 23.54 13.85
C PHE A 120 -3.07 23.14 14.54
N CYS A 121 -2.50 22.02 14.14
CA CYS A 121 -1.21 21.55 14.66
C CYS A 121 -0.15 21.67 13.57
N LEU A 122 1.01 22.23 13.92
CA LEU A 122 2.14 22.41 13.02
C LEU A 122 3.18 21.30 13.14
N CYS A 123 3.09 20.48 14.17
CA CYS A 123 3.92 19.28 14.32
C CYS A 123 3.09 18.05 14.74
N PRO A 124 3.62 16.83 14.55
CA PRO A 124 2.97 15.60 15.01
C PRO A 124 2.86 15.52 16.53
N GLU A 125 3.86 16.02 17.27
CA GLU A 125 3.94 15.96 18.74
C GLU A 125 2.82 16.76 19.41
N GLU A 126 2.60 18.00 18.97
CA GLU A 126 1.49 18.84 19.40
C GLU A 126 0.13 18.13 19.20
N THR A 127 0.02 17.32 18.15
CA THR A 127 -1.20 16.56 17.91
C THR A 127 -1.36 15.41 18.90
N TRP A 128 -0.28 14.77 19.31
CA TRP A 128 -0.31 13.72 20.33
C TRP A 128 -0.73 14.27 21.68
N SER A 129 -0.16 15.40 22.10
CA SER A 129 -0.54 16.06 23.35
C SER A 129 -2.03 16.46 23.34
N TRP A 130 -2.53 16.94 22.20
CA TRP A 130 -3.95 17.21 22.01
C TRP A 130 -4.80 15.93 22.12
N LEU A 131 -4.36 14.83 21.51
CA LEU A 131 -5.06 13.54 21.54
C LEU A 131 -5.11 12.94 22.96
N GLU A 132 -4.04 13.11 23.74
CA GLU A 132 -3.96 12.64 25.12
C GLU A 132 -4.91 13.43 26.02
N THR A 133 -4.94 14.75 25.87
CA THR A 133 -5.93 15.62 26.53
C THR A 133 -7.37 15.21 26.15
N TYR A 134 -7.60 14.86 24.88
CA TYR A 134 -8.89 14.34 24.42
C TYR A 134 -9.26 12.99 25.05
N ARG A 135 -8.31 12.08 25.25
CA ARG A 135 -8.58 10.78 25.90
C ARG A 135 -9.00 10.95 27.35
N THR A 136 -8.38 11.88 28.08
CA THR A 136 -8.71 12.15 29.49
C THR A 136 -10.06 12.85 29.64
N GLY A 137 -10.46 13.71 28.70
CA GLY A 137 -11.74 14.43 28.76
C GLY A 137 -12.98 13.63 28.32
N LYS A 138 -12.82 12.35 27.95
CA LYS A 138 -13.92 11.51 27.44
C LYS A 138 -14.82 10.94 28.53
N ASP A 139 -14.37 10.97 29.79
CA ASP A 139 -15.13 10.43 30.93
C ASP A 139 -16.28 11.36 31.37
N ASP A 140 -16.27 12.65 30.99
CA ASP A 140 -17.25 13.63 31.46
C ASP A 140 -18.33 14.05 30.43
N GLN A 141 -18.23 13.65 29.14
CA GLN A 141 -19.06 14.22 28.07
C GLN A 141 -20.41 13.54 27.80
N ASN A 142 -20.95 12.74 28.73
CA ASN A 142 -22.28 12.13 28.57
C ASN A 142 -23.46 13.11 28.82
N LEU A 143 -23.22 14.43 28.86
CA LEU A 143 -24.19 15.45 29.29
C LEU A 143 -24.33 16.69 28.37
N ARG A 144 -23.86 16.67 27.11
CA ARG A 144 -24.05 17.83 26.20
C ARG A 144 -25.02 17.56 25.05
N GLU A 145 -26.07 18.37 25.04
CA GLU A 145 -27.17 18.37 24.08
C GLU A 145 -26.72 18.45 22.62
N PRO A 146 -27.51 17.87 21.68
CA PRO A 146 -27.17 17.85 20.27
C PRO A 146 -27.16 19.27 19.66
N PRO A 147 -26.23 19.56 18.74
CA PRO A 147 -26.15 20.86 18.08
C PRO A 147 -27.41 21.15 17.24
N PRO A 148 -27.87 22.41 17.17
CA PRO A 148 -29.08 22.77 16.45
C PRO A 148 -28.95 22.47 14.95
N ALA A 149 -29.99 21.85 14.40
CA ALA A 149 -30.07 21.44 13.00
C ALA A 149 -29.80 22.62 12.05
N ARG A 150 -28.72 22.53 11.27
CA ARG A 150 -28.42 23.54 10.24
C ARG A 150 -29.45 23.45 9.11
N ARG A 151 -30.35 24.43 9.04
CA ARG A 151 -31.27 24.68 7.92
C ARG A 151 -30.47 24.73 6.60
N ARG A 152 -30.62 23.70 5.76
CA ARG A 152 -30.15 23.70 4.37
C ARG A 152 -30.88 24.82 3.63
N LYS A 153 -30.20 25.93 3.31
CA LYS A 153 -30.68 26.86 2.28
C LYS A 153 -30.73 26.10 0.96
N LYS A 154 -31.95 25.85 0.45
CA LYS A 154 -32.17 25.37 -0.93
C LYS A 154 -31.48 26.38 -1.85
N ARG A 155 -30.44 25.95 -2.56
CA ARG A 155 -29.95 26.69 -3.71
C ARG A 155 -31.06 26.59 -4.76
N SER A 156 -31.77 27.68 -5.02
CA SER A 156 -32.70 27.77 -6.13
C SER A 156 -31.87 27.73 -7.42
N CYS A 157 -31.98 26.65 -8.16
CA CYS A 157 -31.49 26.57 -9.52
C CYS A 157 -32.45 27.37 -10.40
N SER A 158 -32.17 28.66 -10.60
CA SER A 158 -32.75 29.45 -11.68
C SER A 158 -31.59 30.01 -12.49
N GLY A 159 -31.29 29.34 -13.60
CA GLY A 159 -30.19 29.65 -14.48
C GLY A 159 -30.39 28.90 -15.77
N ASP A 160 -31.47 29.24 -16.47
CA ASP A 160 -31.68 28.93 -17.88
C ASP A 160 -30.41 29.31 -18.65
N ARG A 161 -29.74 28.33 -19.24
CA ARG A 161 -28.69 28.58 -20.24
C ARG A 161 -29.39 28.78 -21.58
N PRO A 162 -29.28 29.93 -22.25
CA PRO A 162 -29.77 30.06 -23.61
C PRO A 162 -28.90 29.23 -24.57
N LEU A 163 -29.58 28.43 -25.39
CA LEU A 163 -29.02 27.66 -26.48
C LEU A 163 -28.44 28.63 -27.52
N ARG A 164 -27.15 28.56 -27.81
CA ARG A 164 -26.46 29.47 -28.73
C ARG A 164 -26.55 28.92 -30.15
N ASP A 165 -27.42 29.53 -30.95
CA ASP A 165 -27.56 29.28 -32.39
C ASP A 165 -26.47 29.97 -33.23
N LYS A 166 -25.93 29.20 -34.19
CA LYS A 166 -25.24 29.57 -35.46
C LYS A 166 -23.94 30.40 -35.33
N VAL A 167 -22.88 30.11 -36.10
CA VAL A 167 -22.66 30.58 -37.48
C VAL A 167 -21.73 29.61 -38.23
N LEU A 168 -22.18 29.14 -39.39
CA LEU A 168 -21.37 28.48 -40.42
C LEU A 168 -20.48 29.52 -41.10
N GLY A 169 -19.15 29.35 -41.01
CA GLY A 169 -18.18 30.12 -41.78
C GLY A 169 -17.82 29.39 -43.08
N THR A 170 -18.33 29.87 -44.21
CA THR A 170 -17.91 29.47 -45.55
C THR A 170 -16.62 30.21 -45.91
N THR A 171 -15.53 29.50 -46.15
CA THR A 171 -14.31 30.06 -46.74
C THR A 171 -14.49 30.18 -48.25
N LYS A 172 -14.57 31.43 -48.74
CA LYS A 172 -14.30 31.78 -50.14
C LYS A 172 -12.79 31.99 -50.28
N THR A 173 -12.11 31.14 -51.03
CA THR A 173 -10.79 31.44 -51.61
C THR A 173 -11.01 31.69 -53.09
N GLN A 174 -10.74 32.92 -53.52
CA GLN A 174 -10.81 33.35 -54.92
C GLN A 174 -9.55 32.96 -55.68
N ALA A 175 -9.76 32.74 -56.98
CA ALA A 175 -8.78 32.42 -58.00
C ALA A 175 -7.74 33.52 -58.21
N SER A 176 -6.52 33.11 -58.58
CA SER A 176 -5.56 33.92 -59.34
C SER A 176 -5.47 33.40 -60.78
N GLN A 177 -5.56 34.32 -61.74
CA GLN A 177 -5.37 34.10 -63.17
C GLN A 177 -4.01 34.67 -63.62
N GLY A 178 -3.42 34.03 -64.65
CA GLY A 178 -2.45 34.61 -65.61
C GLY A 178 -1.01 34.64 -65.14
N LYS A 179 0.01 34.33 -65.95
CA LYS A 179 0.18 34.22 -67.41
C LYS A 179 1.26 33.20 -67.71
#